data_AF-A0A0J7ZCL3-F1
#
_entry.id   AF-A0A0J7ZCL3-F1
#
_cell.length_a   1.000
_cell.length_b   1.000
_cell.length_c   1.000
_cell.angle_alpha   90.00
_cell.angle_beta   90.00
_cell.angle_gamma   90.00
#
_symmetry.space_group_name_H-M   'P 1'
#
loop_
_entity.id
_entity.type
_entity.pdbx_description
1 polymer ?
#
loop_
_entity_poly.entity_id
_entity_poly.type
_entity_poly.pdbx_seq_one_letter_code
_entity_poly.pdbx_strand_id
1 'polypeptide(L)'
;MIIPFLRDDVQGAVTVTLERVDDPAAIGKHPSADGFPCCTAEVDYPGKGYRALFGWVQLVRSTDNSSGGAAFDMDPFYLFEDAPSPYAFFGINPTLFDAPSRAERDPLAWTAHSYLAWTPMEDAERRVLPLAGFSWGFNIDAASRITLQQVQSLTAVDWDTHLPHLGASPPGWVFEKWQTPQ
;
A
#
# COMPACT_ATOMS: atom_id res chain seq x y z
N MET A 1 -0.67 -14.44 -2.13
CA MET A 1 0.49 -14.51 -1.20
C MET A 1 -0.02 -14.33 0.21
N ILE A 2 0.57 -14.99 1.21
CA ILE A 2 0.21 -14.81 2.63
C ILE A 2 1.44 -14.29 3.37
N ILE A 3 1.28 -13.20 4.12
CA ILE A 3 2.36 -12.53 4.87
C ILE A 3 2.00 -12.54 6.36
N PRO A 4 2.74 -13.26 7.21
CA PRO A 4 2.49 -13.22 8.64
C PRO A 4 2.97 -11.88 9.24
N PHE A 5 2.32 -11.45 10.31
CA PHE A 5 2.80 -10.35 11.16
C PHE A 5 2.48 -10.62 12.62
N LEU A 6 3.12 -9.86 13.51
CA LEU A 6 2.88 -9.90 14.96
C LEU A 6 2.44 -8.53 15.45
N ARG A 7 1.44 -8.51 16.32
CA ARG A 7 1.02 -7.34 17.10
C ARG A 7 0.71 -7.78 18.52
N ASP A 8 1.41 -7.20 19.50
CA ASP A 8 1.28 -7.52 20.93
C ASP A 8 1.34 -9.04 21.19
N ASP A 9 2.34 -9.72 20.59
CA ASP A 9 2.54 -11.19 20.64
C ASP A 9 1.40 -12.03 20.06
N VAL A 10 0.42 -11.40 19.40
CA VAL A 10 -0.66 -12.08 18.70
C VAL A 10 -0.33 -12.12 17.22
N GLN A 11 -0.38 -13.31 16.65
CA GLN A 11 -0.12 -13.55 15.24
C GLN A 11 -1.34 -13.15 14.39
N GLY A 12 -1.08 -12.41 13.32
CA GLY A 12 -2.01 -12.14 12.23
C GLY A 12 -1.40 -12.50 10.89
N ALA A 13 -2.21 -12.38 9.85
CA ALA A 13 -1.77 -12.57 8.48
C ALA A 13 -2.43 -11.56 7.53
N VAL A 14 -1.70 -11.20 6.48
CA VAL A 14 -2.24 -10.50 5.31
C VAL A 14 -2.33 -11.50 4.16
N THR A 15 -3.51 -11.66 3.58
CA THR A 15 -3.67 -12.37 2.32
C THR A 15 -3.72 -11.37 1.18
N VAL A 16 -2.73 -11.42 0.29
CA VAL A 16 -2.62 -10.55 -0.89
C VAL A 16 -3.00 -11.31 -2.15
N THR A 17 -3.94 -10.77 -2.90
CA THR A 17 -4.40 -11.29 -4.18
C THR A 17 -4.17 -10.20 -5.24
N LEU A 18 -3.48 -10.57 -6.32
CA LEU A 18 -3.22 -9.70 -7.47
C LEU A 18 -3.88 -10.34 -8.69
N GLU A 19 -4.84 -9.64 -9.26
CA GLU A 19 -5.66 -10.13 -10.35
C GLU A 19 -5.60 -9.17 -11.54
N ARG A 20 -5.90 -9.70 -12.73
CA ARG A 20 -6.13 -8.86 -13.91
C ARG A 20 -7.59 -8.45 -13.91
N VAL A 21 -7.85 -7.17 -14.19
CA VAL A 21 -9.21 -6.63 -14.28
C VAL A 21 -9.80 -7.03 -15.63
N ASP A 22 -10.83 -7.88 -15.60
CA ASP A 22 -11.57 -8.30 -16.82
C ASP A 22 -12.95 -7.61 -16.92
N ASP A 23 -13.49 -7.12 -15.81
CA ASP A 23 -14.72 -6.31 -15.76
C ASP A 23 -14.47 -5.05 -14.91
N PRO A 24 -14.05 -3.93 -15.53
CA PRO A 24 -13.84 -2.68 -14.82
C PRO A 24 -15.07 -2.16 -14.07
N ALA A 25 -16.28 -2.43 -14.56
CA ALA A 25 -17.50 -1.91 -13.95
C ALA A 25 -17.78 -2.60 -12.60
N ALA A 26 -17.47 -3.90 -12.48
CA ALA A 26 -17.63 -4.66 -11.24
C ALA A 26 -16.80 -4.10 -10.07
N ILE A 27 -15.70 -3.40 -10.37
CA ILE A 27 -14.80 -2.78 -9.38
C ILE A 27 -14.89 -1.24 -9.37
N GLY A 28 -15.93 -0.66 -9.99
CA GLY A 28 -16.16 0.78 -10.00
C GLY A 28 -15.12 1.60 -10.78
N LYS A 29 -14.50 1.03 -11.81
CA LYS A 29 -13.48 1.68 -12.64
C LYS A 29 -13.99 1.98 -14.05
N HIS A 30 -13.32 2.92 -14.71
CA HIS A 30 -13.55 3.25 -16.12
C HIS A 30 -13.14 2.07 -17.03
N PRO A 31 -13.78 1.85 -18.20
CA PRO A 31 -13.44 0.73 -19.11
C PRO A 31 -11.97 0.63 -19.51
N SER A 32 -11.22 1.74 -19.48
CA SER A 32 -9.78 1.75 -19.76
C SER A 32 -8.95 0.92 -18.77
N ALA A 33 -9.50 0.57 -17.60
CA ALA A 33 -8.83 -0.30 -16.63
C ALA A 33 -8.80 -1.78 -17.04
N ASP A 34 -9.46 -2.17 -18.13
CA ASP A 34 -9.40 -3.53 -18.65
C ASP A 34 -7.96 -4.00 -18.85
N GLY A 35 -7.62 -5.18 -18.35
CA GLY A 35 -6.30 -5.77 -18.44
C GLY A 35 -5.23 -5.18 -17.49
N PHE A 36 -5.50 -4.10 -16.75
CA PHE A 36 -4.64 -3.62 -15.65
C PHE A 36 -4.76 -4.51 -14.42
N PRO A 37 -3.84 -4.43 -13.44
CA PRO A 37 -4.01 -5.15 -12.18
C PRO A 37 -5.04 -4.50 -11.26
N CYS A 38 -5.68 -5.33 -10.44
CA CYS A 38 -6.21 -4.94 -9.14
C CYS A 38 -5.52 -5.75 -8.03
N CYS A 39 -5.26 -5.10 -6.90
CA CYS A 39 -4.67 -5.69 -5.72
C CYS A 39 -5.66 -5.61 -4.56
N THR A 40 -5.90 -6.76 -3.93
CA THR A 40 -6.66 -6.87 -2.68
C THR A 40 -5.75 -7.42 -1.60
N ALA A 41 -5.66 -6.74 -0.45
CA ALA A 41 -4.96 -7.26 0.72
C ALA A 41 -5.91 -7.28 1.93
N GLU A 42 -6.21 -8.49 2.40
CA GLU A 42 -7.13 -8.74 3.52
C GLU A 42 -6.36 -9.06 4.79
N VAL A 43 -6.76 -8.43 5.90
CA VAL A 43 -6.15 -8.62 7.22
C VAL A 43 -6.95 -9.65 8.02
N ASP A 44 -6.33 -10.78 8.34
CA ASP A 44 -6.83 -11.75 9.32
C ASP A 44 -6.09 -11.57 10.65
N TYR A 45 -6.80 -11.06 11.65
CA TYR A 45 -6.25 -10.82 12.99
C TYR A 45 -7.31 -11.07 14.06
N PRO A 46 -7.01 -11.87 15.11
CA PRO A 46 -8.01 -12.29 16.09
C PRO A 46 -8.33 -11.21 17.14
N GLY A 47 -7.59 -10.10 17.18
CA GLY A 47 -7.93 -8.96 18.03
C GLY A 47 -9.28 -8.33 17.67
N LYS A 48 -9.86 -7.58 18.61
CA LYS A 48 -11.19 -6.97 18.44
C LYS A 48 -11.17 -5.47 18.78
N GLY A 49 -12.10 -4.73 18.21
CA GLY A 49 -12.22 -3.28 18.42
C GLY A 49 -10.93 -2.56 18.03
N TYR A 50 -10.44 -1.64 18.87
CA TYR A 50 -9.21 -0.89 18.61
C TYR A 50 -7.94 -1.76 18.52
N ARG A 51 -7.96 -2.99 19.06
CA ARG A 51 -6.87 -3.96 18.86
C ARG A 51 -6.77 -4.48 17.44
N ALA A 52 -7.82 -4.34 16.64
CA ALA A 52 -7.83 -4.69 15.22
C ALA A 52 -7.83 -3.43 14.33
N LEU A 53 -7.57 -2.26 14.92
CA LEU A 53 -7.44 -1.01 14.15
C LEU A 53 -6.04 -0.96 13.51
N PHE A 54 -6.02 -0.86 12.19
CA PHE A 54 -4.81 -0.76 11.38
C PHE A 54 -4.98 0.28 10.27
N GLY A 55 -3.89 0.59 9.60
CA GLY A 55 -3.88 1.40 8.39
C GLY A 55 -2.91 0.88 7.34
N TRP A 56 -3.24 1.12 6.09
CA TRP A 56 -2.39 0.84 4.94
C TRP A 56 -1.68 2.11 4.51
N VAL A 57 -0.35 2.14 4.63
CA VAL A 57 0.50 3.17 4.03
C VAL A 57 0.91 2.67 2.65
N GLN A 58 0.64 3.47 1.62
CA GLN A 58 1.01 3.14 0.25
C GLN A 58 1.98 4.20 -0.29
N LEU A 59 3.06 3.71 -0.92
CA LEU A 59 3.96 4.54 -1.70
C LEU A 59 3.99 4.02 -3.13
N VAL A 60 3.96 4.93 -4.10
CA VAL A 60 3.89 4.61 -5.52
C VAL A 60 5.06 5.25 -6.25
N ARG A 61 5.66 4.49 -7.16
CA ARG A 61 6.64 5.00 -8.12
C ARG A 61 6.15 4.68 -9.52
N SER A 62 6.22 5.65 -10.41
CA SER A 62 5.87 5.43 -11.81
C SER A 62 6.74 6.25 -12.75
N THR A 63 7.06 5.70 -13.93
CA THR A 63 7.91 6.41 -14.92
C THR A 63 7.25 7.65 -15.50
N ASP A 64 5.93 7.81 -15.32
CA ASP A 64 5.18 9.02 -15.68
C ASP A 64 4.97 10.00 -14.51
N ASN A 65 5.51 9.72 -13.31
CA ASN A 65 5.46 10.67 -12.20
C ASN A 65 6.47 11.82 -12.36
N SER A 66 6.40 12.80 -11.47
CA SER A 66 7.27 14.00 -11.49
C SER A 66 8.77 13.68 -11.41
N SER A 67 9.12 12.52 -10.86
CA SER A 67 10.50 12.04 -10.75
C SER A 67 10.98 11.21 -11.95
N GLY A 68 10.11 10.93 -12.93
CA GLY A 68 10.40 10.02 -14.04
C GLY A 68 10.67 8.58 -13.58
N GLY A 69 10.04 8.15 -12.48
CA GLY A 69 10.24 6.83 -11.89
C GLY A 69 11.51 6.68 -11.05
N ALA A 70 12.15 7.78 -10.64
CA ALA A 70 13.32 7.75 -9.77
C ALA A 70 12.95 7.62 -8.27
N ALA A 71 11.83 8.19 -7.85
CA ALA A 71 11.41 8.25 -6.46
C ALA A 71 9.99 7.71 -6.24
N PHE A 72 9.74 7.23 -5.02
CA PHE A 72 8.42 6.90 -4.53
C PHE A 72 7.74 8.14 -3.94
N ASP A 73 6.45 8.28 -4.22
CA ASP A 73 5.57 9.29 -3.66
C ASP A 73 4.54 8.63 -2.75
N MET A 74 4.11 9.31 -1.68
CA MET A 74 3.01 8.83 -0.85
C MET A 74 1.69 8.86 -1.62
N ASP A 75 0.84 7.86 -1.39
CA ASP A 75 -0.48 7.73 -2.00
C ASP A 75 -1.57 7.59 -0.93
N PRO A 76 -1.84 8.64 -0.13
CA PRO A 76 -2.88 8.62 0.89
C PRO A 76 -4.28 8.72 0.27
N PHE A 77 -5.32 8.51 1.08
CA PHE A 77 -6.70 8.56 0.58
C PHE A 77 -7.10 9.96 0.13
N TYR A 78 -7.21 10.16 -1.18
CA TYR A 78 -7.36 11.49 -1.80
C TYR A 78 -8.71 12.19 -1.55
N LEU A 79 -9.78 11.48 -1.14
CA LEU A 79 -11.09 12.13 -0.92
C LEU A 79 -11.09 13.09 0.28
N PHE A 80 -10.10 13.00 1.16
CA PHE A 80 -9.93 13.91 2.29
C PHE A 80 -8.57 14.61 2.20
N GLU A 81 -8.37 15.44 1.18
CA GLU A 81 -7.12 16.17 0.92
C GLU A 81 -6.63 16.98 2.13
N ASP A 82 -7.55 17.52 2.93
CA ASP A 82 -7.25 18.26 4.17
C ASP A 82 -7.08 17.36 5.41
N ALA A 83 -7.33 16.04 5.31
CA ALA A 83 -7.12 15.14 6.44
C ALA A 83 -5.63 14.78 6.52
N PRO A 84 -4.93 15.18 7.60
CA PRO A 84 -3.51 14.89 7.76
C PRO A 84 -3.35 13.42 8.18
N SER A 85 -3.56 12.48 7.26
CA SER A 85 -3.49 11.04 7.50
C SER A 85 -2.54 10.38 6.50
N PRO A 86 -1.61 9.52 6.95
CA PRO A 86 -0.69 8.81 6.06
C PRO A 86 -1.34 7.59 5.39
N TYR A 87 -2.59 7.27 5.72
CA TYR A 87 -3.23 6.02 5.34
C TYR A 87 -4.09 6.16 4.07
N ALA A 88 -3.89 5.24 3.12
CA ALA A 88 -4.76 5.03 1.97
C ALA A 88 -6.07 4.33 2.38
N PHE A 89 -5.98 3.45 3.37
CA PHE A 89 -7.12 2.73 3.96
C PHE A 89 -6.89 2.58 5.45
N PHE A 90 -7.90 2.82 6.28
CA PHE A 90 -7.78 2.74 7.74
C PHE A 90 -9.08 2.24 8.35
N GLY A 91 -8.99 1.37 9.35
CA GLY A 91 -10.18 0.78 9.97
C GLY A 91 -9.90 -0.48 10.78
N ILE A 92 -10.96 -1.18 11.15
CA ILE A 92 -10.88 -2.48 11.82
C ILE A 92 -10.64 -3.54 10.75
N ASN A 93 -9.51 -4.26 10.81
CA ASN A 93 -9.07 -5.22 9.80
C ASN A 93 -9.27 -4.66 8.37
N PRO A 94 -8.68 -3.50 8.05
CA PRO A 94 -9.01 -2.80 6.83
C PRO A 94 -8.49 -3.59 5.62
N THR A 95 -9.32 -3.72 4.60
CA THR A 95 -8.90 -4.24 3.30
C THR A 95 -8.24 -3.12 2.50
N LEU A 96 -7.05 -3.37 1.95
CA LEU A 96 -6.52 -2.57 0.85
C LEU A 96 -7.17 -3.08 -0.43
N PHE A 97 -7.79 -2.19 -1.20
CA PHE A 97 -8.24 -2.48 -2.55
C PHE A 97 -7.81 -1.36 -3.48
N ASP A 98 -6.89 -1.64 -4.40
CA ASP A 98 -6.41 -0.66 -5.35
C ASP A 98 -6.30 -1.24 -6.77
N ALA A 99 -6.59 -0.41 -7.76
CA ALA A 99 -6.65 -0.77 -9.17
C ALA A 99 -6.18 0.42 -10.02
N PRO A 100 -4.86 0.68 -10.06
CA PRO A 100 -4.28 1.73 -10.87
C PRO A 100 -4.50 1.43 -12.36
N SER A 101 -4.82 2.47 -13.13
CA SER A 101 -4.98 2.36 -14.58
C SER A 101 -4.55 3.65 -15.27
N ARG A 102 -4.42 3.57 -16.60
CA ARG A 102 -4.19 4.72 -17.47
C ARG A 102 -5.19 4.69 -18.63
N ALA A 103 -5.56 5.86 -19.12
CA ALA A 103 -6.38 5.96 -20.33
C ALA A 103 -5.57 5.49 -21.55
N GLU A 104 -4.29 5.88 -21.61
CA GLU A 104 -3.34 5.51 -22.66
C GLU A 104 -2.45 4.35 -22.20
N ARG A 105 -1.98 3.53 -23.16
CA ARG A 105 -1.12 2.36 -22.91
C ARG A 105 0.29 2.59 -23.45
N ASP A 106 0.87 3.71 -23.06
CA ASP A 106 2.25 4.04 -23.34
C ASP A 106 3.20 3.25 -22.43
N PRO A 107 4.46 3.05 -22.84
CA PRO A 107 5.47 2.38 -22.02
C PRO A 107 5.55 2.98 -20.62
N LEU A 108 5.33 2.14 -19.61
CA LEU A 108 5.19 2.55 -18.23
C LEU A 108 5.68 1.45 -17.31
N ALA A 109 6.47 1.81 -16.30
CA ALA A 109 6.65 0.97 -15.13
C ALA A 109 5.93 1.62 -13.95
N TRP A 110 5.07 0.87 -13.28
CA TRP A 110 4.35 1.31 -12.10
C TRP A 110 4.53 0.27 -10.99
N THR A 111 4.94 0.72 -9.81
CA THR A 111 5.15 -0.13 -8.64
C THR A 111 4.62 0.57 -7.40
N ALA A 112 3.88 -0.18 -6.58
CA ALA A 112 3.49 0.23 -5.24
C ALA A 112 4.24 -0.60 -4.19
N HIS A 113 4.58 0.06 -3.09
CA HIS A 113 4.93 -0.58 -1.83
C HIS A 113 3.80 -0.30 -0.84
N SER A 114 3.15 -1.35 -0.36
CA SER A 114 2.01 -1.27 0.53
C SER A 114 2.37 -1.89 1.87
N TYR A 115 2.25 -1.12 2.95
CA TYR A 115 2.60 -1.52 4.30
C TYR A 115 1.38 -1.48 5.22
N LEU A 116 1.10 -2.61 5.88
CA LEU A 116 0.16 -2.66 7.00
C LEU A 116 0.86 -2.08 8.21
N ALA A 117 0.22 -1.12 8.87
CA ALA A 117 0.75 -0.47 10.05
C ALA A 117 -0.30 -0.31 11.15
N TRP A 118 0.18 -0.10 12.37
CA TRP A 118 -0.62 0.20 13.54
C TRP A 118 -0.26 1.59 14.08
N THR A 119 -1.28 2.34 14.52
CA THR A 119 -1.14 3.55 15.35
C THR A 119 -1.52 3.28 16.80
N PRO A 120 -0.57 3.31 17.74
CA PRO A 120 -0.87 3.35 19.17
C PRO A 120 -1.75 4.56 19.49
N MET A 121 -2.86 4.35 20.20
CA MET A 121 -3.83 5.41 20.51
C MET A 121 -3.62 6.05 21.90
N GLU A 122 -2.69 5.50 22.69
CA GLU A 122 -2.43 5.95 24.07
C GLU A 122 -1.39 7.09 24.12
N ASP A 123 -0.73 7.39 23.00
CA ASP A 123 0.32 8.38 22.92
C ASP A 123 -0.19 9.75 22.47
N ALA A 124 0.48 10.80 22.96
CA ALA A 124 0.25 12.17 22.49
C ALA A 124 0.71 12.39 21.04
N GLU A 125 1.69 11.60 20.58
CA GLU A 125 2.25 11.65 19.22
C GLU A 125 1.63 10.56 18.35
N ARG A 126 1.25 10.91 17.12
CA ARG A 126 0.66 9.95 16.19
C ARG A 126 1.76 9.17 15.48
N ARG A 127 1.85 7.88 15.76
CA ARG A 127 2.93 7.03 15.26
C ARG A 127 2.43 6.02 14.22
N VAL A 128 3.26 5.72 13.24
CA VAL A 128 3.05 4.67 12.25
C VAL A 128 4.08 3.57 12.51
N LEU A 129 3.61 2.42 13.02
CA LEU A 129 4.43 1.24 13.27
C LEU A 129 4.12 0.18 12.19
N PRO A 130 5.03 -0.07 11.24
CA PRO A 130 4.83 -1.07 10.19
C PRO A 130 4.88 -2.49 10.77
N LEU A 131 4.02 -3.38 10.25
CA LEU A 131 3.85 -4.76 10.69
C LEU A 131 4.14 -5.78 9.58
N ALA A 132 3.73 -5.45 8.36
CA ALA A 132 3.94 -6.25 7.15
C ALA A 132 4.01 -5.31 5.94
N GLY A 133 4.67 -5.76 4.87
CA GLY A 133 4.72 -5.01 3.62
C GLY A 133 4.88 -5.90 2.41
N PHE A 134 4.43 -5.42 1.26
CA PHE A 134 4.62 -6.08 -0.02
C PHE A 134 4.73 -5.08 -1.16
N SER A 135 5.42 -5.47 -2.23
CA SER A 135 5.43 -4.76 -3.50
C SER A 135 4.54 -5.46 -4.52
N TRP A 136 3.98 -4.67 -5.42
CA TRP A 136 3.18 -5.13 -6.55
C TRP A 136 3.12 -4.03 -7.62
N GLY A 137 2.65 -4.38 -8.82
CA GLY A 137 2.50 -3.38 -9.88
C GLY A 137 2.36 -3.99 -11.26
N PHE A 138 2.74 -3.22 -12.27
CA PHE A 138 2.66 -3.64 -13.66
C PHE A 138 3.66 -2.88 -14.55
N ASN A 139 3.91 -3.44 -15.72
CA ASN A 139 4.62 -2.79 -16.80
C ASN A 139 3.74 -2.75 -18.05
N ILE A 140 3.86 -1.68 -18.82
CA ILE A 140 3.36 -1.56 -20.19
C ILE A 140 4.58 -1.53 -21.10
N ASP A 141 4.63 -2.40 -22.10
CA ASP A 141 5.72 -2.43 -23.07
C ASP A 141 5.43 -1.52 -24.30
N ALA A 142 6.41 -1.41 -25.20
CA ALA A 142 6.28 -0.66 -26.45
C ALA A 142 5.19 -1.20 -27.42
N ALA A 143 4.64 -2.39 -27.15
CA ALA A 143 3.51 -2.97 -27.88
C ALA A 143 2.19 -2.83 -27.10
N SER A 144 2.15 -1.96 -26.08
CA SER A 144 0.98 -1.69 -25.23
C SER A 144 0.47 -2.90 -24.45
N ARG A 145 1.32 -3.92 -24.22
CA ARG A 145 0.95 -5.12 -23.45
C ARG A 145 1.22 -4.90 -21.98
N ILE A 146 0.22 -5.22 -21.15
CA ILE A 146 0.29 -5.11 -19.70
C ILE A 146 0.79 -6.43 -19.10
N THR A 147 1.90 -6.36 -18.37
CA THR A 147 2.47 -7.47 -17.61
C THR A 147 2.45 -7.14 -16.13
N LEU A 148 1.81 -7.99 -15.33
CA LEU A 148 1.73 -7.83 -13.88
C LEU A 148 3.08 -8.16 -13.23
N GLN A 149 3.52 -7.31 -12.30
CA GLN A 149 4.65 -7.59 -11.43
C GLN A 149 4.13 -8.49 -10.29
N GLN A 150 4.74 -9.67 -10.12
CA GLN A 150 4.35 -10.60 -9.05
C GLN A 150 4.51 -9.95 -7.69
N VAL A 151 3.61 -10.29 -6.76
CA VAL A 151 3.66 -9.79 -5.39
C VAL A 151 4.93 -10.31 -4.71
N GLN A 152 5.68 -9.43 -4.06
CA GLN A 152 6.87 -9.79 -3.29
C GLN A 152 6.77 -9.22 -1.87
N SER A 153 7.14 -10.02 -0.86
CA SER A 153 7.22 -9.51 0.51
C SER A 153 8.33 -8.47 0.63
N LEU A 154 8.05 -7.41 1.38
CA LEU A 154 9.02 -6.38 1.75
C LEU A 154 9.52 -6.61 3.16
N THR A 155 10.68 -6.03 3.46
CA THR A 155 11.39 -6.16 4.72
C THR A 155 11.50 -4.82 5.44
N ALA A 156 12.03 -4.84 6.66
CA ALA A 156 12.39 -3.65 7.40
C ALA A 156 13.39 -2.75 6.63
N VAL A 157 14.29 -3.34 5.83
CA VAL A 157 15.24 -2.57 5.02
C VAL A 157 14.50 -1.75 3.97
N ASP A 158 13.51 -2.35 3.30
CA ASP A 158 12.72 -1.65 2.29
C ASP A 158 11.93 -0.49 2.90
N TRP A 159 11.35 -0.69 4.09
CA TRP A 159 10.69 0.38 4.83
C TRP A 159 11.65 1.52 5.20
N ASP A 160 12.84 1.18 5.70
CA ASP A 160 13.84 2.17 6.10
C ASP A 160 14.29 3.05 4.91
N THR A 161 14.25 2.54 3.67
CA THR A 161 14.53 3.36 2.48
C THR A 161 13.50 4.47 2.25
N HIS A 162 12.27 4.31 2.75
CA HIS A 162 11.19 5.29 2.59
C HIS A 162 11.15 6.33 3.70
N LEU A 163 11.72 6.05 4.87
CA LEU A 163 11.67 6.95 6.03
C LEU A 163 12.12 8.40 5.71
N PRO A 164 13.18 8.66 4.93
CA PRO A 164 13.55 10.02 4.55
C PRO A 164 12.47 10.77 3.74
N HIS A 165 11.66 10.03 2.98
CA HIS A 165 10.57 10.57 2.15
C HIS A 165 9.26 10.72 2.92
N LEU A 166 9.02 9.82 3.88
CA LEU A 166 7.85 9.83 4.77
C LEU A 166 7.92 10.94 5.83
N GLY A 167 9.12 11.31 6.30
CA GLY A 167 9.30 12.37 7.30
C GLY A 167 8.83 13.77 6.88
N ALA A 168 8.47 13.95 5.60
CA ALA A 168 7.95 15.20 5.06
C ALA A 168 6.40 15.28 5.01
N SER A 169 5.65 14.24 5.38
CA SER A 169 4.19 14.19 5.18
C SER A 169 3.47 13.14 6.04
N PRO A 170 2.31 13.40 6.68
CA PRO A 170 1.69 14.67 7.04
C PRO A 170 2.21 15.21 8.40
N PRO A 171 2.06 16.53 8.70
CA PRO A 171 2.53 17.12 9.95
C PRO A 171 1.96 16.43 11.20
N GLY A 172 2.80 16.23 12.21
CA GLY A 172 2.40 15.64 13.49
C GLY A 172 2.34 14.11 13.51
N TRP A 173 2.83 13.46 12.45
CA TRP A 173 3.04 12.01 12.42
C TRP A 173 4.52 11.65 12.50
N VAL A 174 4.81 10.56 13.19
CA VAL A 174 6.14 9.95 13.24
C VAL A 174 6.08 8.55 12.66
N PHE A 175 6.96 8.28 11.69
CA PHE A 175 7.13 6.96 11.10
C PHE A 175 8.25 6.24 11.82
N GLU A 176 7.90 5.15 12.51
CA GLU A 176 8.85 4.37 13.28
C GLU A 176 9.58 3.37 12.38
N LYS A 177 10.77 2.94 12.81
CA LYS A 177 11.47 1.83 12.14
C LYS A 177 10.65 0.55 12.27
N TRP A 178 10.70 -0.28 11.23
CA TRP A 178 10.09 -1.60 11.30
C TRP A 178 10.92 -2.50 12.21
N GLN A 179 10.38 -2.80 13.39
CA GLN A 179 10.98 -3.77 14.29
C GLN A 179 10.56 -5.17 13.90
N THR A 180 11.54 -6.00 13.50
CA THR A 180 11.34 -7.43 13.39
C THR A 180 11.32 -8.01 14.81
N PRO A 181 10.32 -8.82 15.19
CA PRO A 181 10.38 -9.55 16.45
C PRO A 181 11.68 -10.35 16.55
N GLN A 182 12.35 -10.30 17.71
CA GLN A 182 13.51 -11.13 18.04
C GLN A 182 13.11 -12.59 18.21
#